data_AF-A0AAD8B828-F1
#
_entry.id   AF-A0AAD8B828-F1
#
_cell.length_a   1.000
_cell.length_b   1.000
_cell.length_c   1.000
_cell.angle_alpha   90.00
_cell.angle_beta   90.00
_cell.angle_gamma   90.00
#
_symmetry.space_group_name_H-M   'P 1'
#
loop_
_entity.id
_entity.type
_entity.pdbx_description
1 polymer ?
#
loop_
_entity_poly.entity_id
_entity_poly.type
_entity_poly.pdbx_seq_one_letter_code
_entity_poly.pdbx_strand_id
1 'polypeptide(L)'
;MSIHTSNNTEDNDAYHPPVYFLFVEEKTITINRQEGEKCCLTQQKGERFCLTQQKGERFCLTQQKGEKICLTQQKGERFCLTQQEKEKFCRTQQEGKKFCLTQQEGEKFCLTQQEGEKFCLTQQEREKFCLTQQEREKFCLTQQEGEKFCLTQQEGEKCCLAQQEGEKLCLTQQEEEKFCLTQQEGERCCLTQQEEEMC
;
A
#
# COMPACT_ATOMS: atom_id res chain seq x y z
N MET A 1 4.38 -24.96 9.71
CA MET A 1 3.08 -24.29 9.56
C MET A 1 2.29 -24.56 10.83
N SER A 2 2.37 -23.66 11.80
CA SER A 2 1.59 -23.77 13.04
C SER A 2 0.42 -22.81 12.93
N ILE A 3 -0.77 -23.35 12.68
CA ILE A 3 -2.01 -22.57 12.69
C ILE A 3 -2.48 -22.53 14.15
N HIS A 4 -2.30 -21.40 14.82
CA HIS A 4 -2.95 -21.17 16.11
C HIS A 4 -4.27 -20.44 15.89
N THR A 5 -5.36 -21.21 15.88
CA THR A 5 -6.71 -20.68 16.05
C THR A 5 -6.97 -20.55 17.54
N SER A 6 -6.91 -19.34 18.10
CA SER A 6 -7.36 -19.10 19.48
C SER A 6 -8.82 -18.64 19.43
N ASN A 7 -9.73 -19.56 19.78
CA ASN A 7 -11.11 -19.20 20.09
C ASN A 7 -11.13 -18.79 21.57
N ASN A 8 -11.09 -17.49 21.86
CA ASN A 8 -11.46 -17.00 23.18
C ASN A 8 -12.98 -17.09 23.32
N THR A 9 -13.47 -18.26 23.68
CA THR A 9 -14.81 -18.43 24.28
C THR A 9 -14.63 -18.48 25.79
N GLU A 10 -14.57 -17.31 26.41
CA GLU A 10 -14.93 -17.19 27.83
C GLU A 10 -16.19 -16.33 27.92
N ASP A 11 -17.15 -16.86 28.65
CA ASP A 11 -18.55 -16.47 28.76
C ASP A 11 -18.78 -14.97 29.03
N ASN A 12 -19.58 -14.32 28.17
CA ASN A 12 -20.70 -13.42 28.52
C ASN A 12 -21.29 -12.77 27.25
N ASP A 13 -22.60 -12.51 27.26
CA ASP A 13 -23.49 -12.08 26.16
C ASP A 13 -23.12 -10.78 25.40
N ALA A 14 -21.96 -10.74 24.76
CA ALA A 14 -21.60 -9.75 23.75
C ALA A 14 -21.08 -10.49 22.52
N TYR A 15 -21.79 -10.36 21.40
CA TYR A 15 -21.37 -10.91 20.11
C TYR A 15 -20.08 -10.21 19.65
N HIS A 16 -18.93 -10.68 20.13
CA HIS A 16 -17.62 -10.24 19.69
C HIS A 16 -17.34 -10.82 18.30
N PRO A 17 -17.10 -9.99 17.27
CA PRO A 17 -16.81 -10.49 15.93
C PRO A 17 -15.46 -11.24 15.94
N PRO A 18 -15.32 -12.32 15.15
CA PRO A 18 -14.04 -13.04 15.06
C PRO A 18 -12.99 -12.11 14.43
N VAL A 19 -11.85 -12.00 15.11
CA VAL A 19 -10.63 -11.35 14.59
C VAL A 19 -9.66 -12.46 14.26
N TYR A 20 -9.28 -12.57 12.99
CA TYR A 20 -8.32 -13.56 12.55
C TYR A 20 -6.92 -12.98 12.64
N PHE A 21 -6.07 -13.65 13.43
CA PHE A 21 -4.65 -13.34 13.56
C PHE A 21 -3.85 -14.44 12.87
N LEU A 22 -3.10 -14.07 11.83
CA LEU A 22 -2.15 -14.97 11.19
C LEU A 22 -0.74 -14.49 11.49
N PHE A 23 0.01 -15.33 12.19
CA PHE A 23 1.41 -15.12 12.53
C PHE A 23 2.23 -16.24 11.91
N VAL A 24 3.19 -15.89 11.06
CA VAL A 24 4.07 -16.85 10.40
C VAL A 24 5.52 -16.56 10.79
N GLU A 25 6.14 -17.53 11.46
CA GLU A 25 7.58 -17.56 11.71
C GLU A 25 8.16 -18.79 11.02
N GLU A 26 8.89 -18.58 9.92
CA GLU A 26 10.04 -19.36 9.41
C GLU A 26 10.24 -19.14 7.89
N LYS A 27 11.41 -19.54 7.38
CA LYS A 27 11.96 -19.28 6.03
C LYS A 27 11.19 -19.98 4.88
N THR A 28 9.88 -19.80 4.79
CA THR A 28 8.98 -20.46 3.81
C THR A 28 8.32 -19.46 2.86
N ILE A 29 7.42 -19.98 2.01
CA ILE A 29 6.48 -19.25 1.16
C ILE A 29 5.15 -19.20 1.91
N THR A 30 4.57 -18.03 2.14
CA THR A 30 3.26 -17.86 2.78
C THR A 30 2.22 -17.39 1.77
N ILE A 31 1.03 -18.02 1.81
CA ILE A 31 -0.14 -17.58 1.05
C ILE A 31 -1.30 -17.42 2.01
N ASN A 32 -1.82 -16.21 2.10
CA ASN A 32 -2.97 -15.87 2.91
C ASN A 32 -4.13 -15.44 2.01
N ARG A 33 -5.32 -16.03 2.21
CA ARG A 33 -6.53 -15.67 1.49
C ARG A 33 -7.72 -15.56 2.44
N GLN A 34 -8.36 -14.39 2.46
CA GLN A 34 -9.52 -14.09 3.32
C GLN A 34 -10.66 -13.49 2.49
N GLU A 35 -11.90 -13.88 2.79
CA GLU A 35 -13.10 -13.42 2.09
C GLU A 35 -14.26 -13.17 3.07
N GLY A 36 -14.85 -11.97 3.03
CA GLY A 36 -16.10 -11.63 3.73
C GLY A 36 -15.96 -11.36 5.23
N GLU A 37 -14.75 -11.17 5.73
CA GLU A 37 -14.48 -10.91 7.15
C GLU A 37 -14.80 -9.45 7.54
N LYS A 38 -15.06 -9.18 8.83
CA LYS A 38 -15.21 -7.79 9.29
C LYS A 38 -13.85 -7.11 9.50
N CYS A 39 -12.84 -7.87 9.90
CA CYS A 39 -11.52 -7.35 10.23
C CYS A 39 -10.44 -8.42 10.00
N CYS A 40 -9.42 -8.13 9.19
CA CYS A 40 -8.22 -8.96 9.06
C CYS A 40 -7.00 -8.32 9.72
N LEU A 41 -6.18 -9.14 10.39
CA LEU A 41 -4.86 -8.75 10.90
C LEU A 41 -3.82 -9.79 10.47
N THR A 42 -2.83 -9.37 9.70
CA THR A 42 -1.75 -10.25 9.21
C THR A 42 -0.40 -9.72 9.61
N GLN A 43 0.44 -10.57 10.21
CA GLN A 43 1.80 -10.21 10.60
C GLN A 43 2.78 -11.31 10.19
N GLN A 44 3.79 -10.94 9.40
CA GLN A 44 4.75 -11.87 8.81
C GLN A 44 6.18 -11.37 8.97
N LYS A 45 7.12 -12.31 9.19
CA LYS A 45 8.53 -11.97 9.43
C LYS A 45 9.50 -13.02 8.90
N GLY A 46 10.50 -12.55 8.14
CA GLY A 46 11.69 -13.33 7.78
C GLY A 46 11.48 -14.34 6.64
N GLU A 47 10.53 -14.06 5.77
CA GLU A 47 10.11 -14.98 4.71
C GLU A 47 10.92 -14.81 3.41
N ARG A 48 10.82 -15.80 2.51
CA ARG A 48 11.33 -15.65 1.14
C ARG A 48 10.28 -15.07 0.22
N PHE A 49 9.00 -15.35 0.46
CA PHE A 49 7.92 -14.93 -0.40
C PHE A 49 6.60 -14.93 0.38
N CYS A 50 5.88 -13.80 0.38
CA CYS A 50 4.51 -13.68 0.85
C CYS A 50 3.56 -13.33 -0.29
N LEU A 51 2.39 -13.95 -0.28
CA LEU A 51 1.21 -13.52 -1.03
C LEU A 51 0.02 -13.37 -0.07
N THR A 52 -0.60 -12.18 -0.04
CA THR A 52 -1.82 -11.91 0.73
C THR A 52 -2.94 -11.47 -0.21
N GLN A 53 -4.11 -12.12 -0.12
CA GLN A 53 -5.31 -11.82 -0.90
C GLN A 53 -6.51 -11.63 0.03
N GLN A 54 -7.12 -10.45 0.00
CA GLN A 54 -8.26 -10.12 0.87
C GLN A 54 -9.40 -9.52 0.08
N LYS A 55 -10.63 -9.91 0.43
CA LYS A 55 -11.83 -9.45 -0.26
C LYS A 55 -13.01 -9.22 0.68
N GLY A 56 -13.65 -8.06 0.52
CA GLY A 56 -14.95 -7.76 1.12
C GLY A 56 -14.91 -7.40 2.59
N GLU A 57 -13.76 -6.91 3.05
CA GLU A 57 -13.54 -6.64 4.47
C GLU A 57 -13.96 -5.24 4.90
N ARG A 58 -14.18 -5.00 6.20
CA ARG A 58 -14.37 -3.60 6.67
C ARG A 58 -13.04 -2.96 7.02
N PHE A 59 -12.15 -3.70 7.68
CA PHE A 59 -10.87 -3.21 8.14
C PHE A 59 -9.79 -4.25 7.84
N CYS A 60 -8.67 -3.83 7.28
CA CYS A 60 -7.53 -4.71 7.08
C CYS A 60 -6.23 -4.07 7.51
N LEU A 61 -5.41 -4.83 8.23
CA LEU A 61 -4.07 -4.45 8.61
C LEU A 61 -3.07 -5.56 8.26
N THR A 62 -2.03 -5.17 7.54
CA THR A 62 -0.97 -6.06 7.07
C THR A 62 0.37 -5.50 7.48
N GLN A 63 1.16 -6.28 8.22
CA GLN A 63 2.54 -5.98 8.60
C GLN A 63 3.48 -7.06 8.10
N GLN A 64 4.46 -6.69 7.30
CA GLN A 64 5.44 -7.61 6.72
C GLN A 64 6.86 -7.09 6.95
N LYS A 65 7.78 -7.99 7.30
CA LYS A 65 9.16 -7.60 7.64
C LYS A 65 10.20 -8.60 7.22
N GLY A 66 11.22 -8.10 6.52
CA GLY A 66 12.44 -8.86 6.19
C GLY A 66 12.20 -9.94 5.15
N GLU A 67 11.28 -9.68 4.23
CA GLU A 67 10.91 -10.59 3.16
C GLU A 67 11.75 -10.34 1.91
N LYS A 68 11.88 -11.32 1.02
CA LYS A 68 12.48 -11.03 -0.30
C LYS A 68 11.44 -10.53 -1.30
N ILE A 69 10.25 -11.08 -1.27
CA ILE A 69 9.19 -10.78 -2.22
C ILE A 69 7.87 -10.73 -1.45
N CYS A 70 7.15 -9.63 -1.54
CA CYS A 70 5.81 -9.48 -0.97
C CYS A 70 4.82 -9.07 -2.04
N LEU A 71 3.68 -9.75 -2.07
CA LEU A 71 2.57 -9.45 -2.96
C LEU A 71 1.30 -9.31 -2.13
N THR A 72 0.67 -8.14 -2.18
CA THR A 72 -0.58 -7.86 -1.45
C THR A 72 -1.66 -7.44 -2.44
N GLN A 73 -2.81 -8.13 -2.42
CA GLN A 73 -3.98 -7.79 -3.22
C GLN A 73 -5.22 -7.67 -2.32
N GLN A 74 -5.90 -6.54 -2.39
CA GLN A 74 -6.99 -6.21 -1.47
C GLN A 74 -8.14 -5.56 -2.23
N LYS A 75 -9.37 -6.06 -2.02
CA LYS A 75 -10.55 -5.58 -2.75
C LYS A 75 -11.77 -5.36 -1.86
N GLY A 76 -12.40 -4.21 -2.03
CA GLY A 76 -13.70 -3.90 -1.42
C GLY A 76 -13.62 -3.64 0.09
N GLU A 77 -12.48 -3.14 0.55
CA GLU A 77 -12.24 -2.83 1.96
C GLU A 77 -12.77 -1.44 2.30
N ARG A 78 -13.25 -1.18 3.52
CA ARG A 78 -13.51 0.23 3.90
C ARG A 78 -12.24 0.93 4.32
N PHE A 79 -11.41 0.27 5.11
CA PHE A 79 -10.17 0.80 5.65
C PHE A 79 -9.06 -0.23 5.48
N CYS A 80 -7.91 0.22 5.01
CA CYS A 80 -6.72 -0.62 4.90
C CYS A 80 -5.47 0.10 5.40
N LEU A 81 -4.64 -0.62 6.14
CA LEU A 81 -3.32 -0.22 6.58
C LEU A 81 -2.31 -1.30 6.17
N THR A 82 -1.34 -0.94 5.34
CA THR A 82 -0.26 -1.85 4.94
C THR A 82 1.07 -1.25 5.37
N GLN A 83 1.88 -2.02 6.09
CA GLN A 83 3.24 -1.66 6.49
C GLN A 83 4.22 -2.76 6.10
N GLN A 84 5.27 -2.37 5.39
CA GLN A 84 6.24 -3.27 4.81
C GLN A 84 7.66 -2.75 5.08
N GLU A 85 8.52 -3.64 5.57
CA GLU A 85 9.88 -3.28 5.94
C GLU A 85 10.91 -4.25 5.37
N LYS A 86 11.99 -3.69 4.82
CA LYS A 86 13.23 -4.40 4.42
C LYS A 86 12.99 -5.47 3.37
N GLU A 87 12.14 -5.15 2.40
CA GLU A 87 11.80 -6.05 1.31
C GLU A 87 12.77 -5.89 0.14
N LYS A 88 12.94 -6.92 -0.70
CA LYS A 88 13.66 -6.70 -1.98
C LYS A 88 12.73 -6.31 -3.09
N PHE A 89 11.52 -6.84 -3.08
CA PHE A 89 10.50 -6.56 -4.07
C PHE A 89 9.15 -6.56 -3.35
N CYS A 90 8.44 -5.45 -3.46
CA CYS A 90 7.05 -5.37 -3.04
C CYS A 90 6.14 -5.05 -4.22
N ARG A 91 4.95 -5.64 -4.21
CA ARG A 91 3.83 -5.17 -5.01
C ARG A 91 2.56 -5.15 -4.18
N THR A 92 1.90 -3.99 -4.19
CA THR A 92 0.61 -3.77 -3.52
C THR A 92 -0.44 -3.35 -4.54
N GLN A 93 -1.57 -4.06 -4.58
CA GLN A 93 -2.72 -3.73 -5.41
C GLN A 93 -3.99 -3.60 -4.55
N GLN A 94 -4.68 -2.49 -4.68
CA GLN A 94 -5.79 -2.12 -3.81
C GLN A 94 -6.94 -1.54 -4.63
N GLU A 95 -8.14 -2.07 -4.42
CA GLU A 95 -9.32 -1.67 -5.19
C GLU A 95 -10.55 -1.39 -4.30
N GLY A 96 -11.23 -0.29 -4.58
CA GLY A 96 -12.57 0.00 -4.05
C GLY A 96 -12.58 0.35 -2.56
N LYS A 97 -11.57 1.11 -2.12
CA LYS A 97 -11.39 1.47 -0.70
C LYS A 97 -12.01 2.83 -0.35
N LYS A 98 -12.38 3.03 0.92
CA LYS A 98 -12.68 4.39 1.39
C LYS A 98 -11.43 5.10 1.89
N PHE A 99 -10.61 4.38 2.63
CA PHE A 99 -9.36 4.89 3.18
C PHE A 99 -8.29 3.83 3.01
N CYS A 100 -7.15 4.25 2.47
CA CYS A 100 -5.98 3.42 2.42
C CYS A 100 -4.75 4.18 2.92
N LEU A 101 -3.89 3.46 3.62
CA LEU A 101 -2.56 3.92 3.98
C LEU A 101 -1.55 2.81 3.74
N THR A 102 -0.51 3.15 3.01
CA THR A 102 0.61 2.25 2.68
C THR A 102 1.91 2.90 3.13
N GLN A 103 2.69 2.16 3.92
CA GLN A 103 4.02 2.54 4.39
C GLN A 103 5.04 1.48 4.00
N GLN A 104 6.10 1.88 3.33
CA GLN A 104 7.15 1.00 2.83
C GLN A 104 8.51 1.57 3.15
N GLU A 105 9.38 0.77 3.79
CA GLU A 105 10.74 1.17 4.15
C GLU A 105 11.78 0.16 3.66
N GLY A 106 12.81 0.65 2.97
CA GLY A 106 14.03 -0.08 2.70
C GLY A 106 13.90 -1.10 1.57
N GLU A 107 13.06 -0.80 0.60
CA GLU A 107 12.82 -1.65 -0.56
C GLU A 107 13.85 -1.45 -1.67
N LYS A 108 14.04 -2.46 -2.54
CA LYS A 108 14.78 -2.21 -3.80
C LYS A 108 13.84 -1.88 -4.94
N PHE A 109 12.67 -2.48 -4.96
CA PHE A 109 11.67 -2.31 -6.00
C PHE A 109 10.32 -2.32 -5.31
N CYS A 110 9.60 -1.21 -5.43
CA CYS A 110 8.23 -1.10 -4.99
C CYS A 110 7.31 -0.80 -6.18
N LEU A 111 6.15 -1.46 -6.20
CA LEU A 111 5.06 -1.20 -7.12
C LEU A 111 3.75 -1.05 -6.34
N THR A 112 3.13 0.12 -6.39
CA THR A 112 1.84 0.39 -5.74
C THR A 112 0.80 0.76 -6.77
N GLN A 113 -0.33 0.06 -6.76
CA GLN A 113 -1.49 0.30 -7.63
C GLN A 113 -2.74 0.45 -6.79
N GLN A 114 -3.41 1.59 -6.90
CA GLN A 114 -4.62 1.92 -6.13
C GLN A 114 -5.72 2.42 -7.07
N GLU A 115 -6.92 1.85 -6.95
CA GLU A 115 -8.07 2.26 -7.74
C GLU A 115 -9.32 2.49 -6.87
N GLY A 116 -9.98 3.62 -7.11
CA GLY A 116 -11.31 3.90 -6.59
C GLY A 116 -11.33 4.23 -5.10
N GLU A 117 -10.28 4.89 -4.63
CA GLU A 117 -10.13 5.29 -3.23
C GLU A 117 -10.76 6.66 -2.96
N LYS A 118 -11.26 6.91 -1.73
CA LYS A 118 -11.64 8.29 -1.36
C LYS A 118 -10.47 9.05 -0.77
N PHE A 119 -9.63 8.36 -0.03
CA PHE A 119 -8.46 8.92 0.62
C PHE A 119 -7.36 7.88 0.54
N CYS A 120 -6.28 8.25 -0.12
CA CYS A 120 -5.07 7.46 -0.17
C CYS A 120 -3.90 8.23 0.44
N LEU A 121 -3.08 7.51 1.21
CA LEU A 121 -1.81 7.99 1.72
C LEU A 121 -0.73 6.95 1.48
N THR A 122 0.30 7.33 0.74
CA THR A 122 1.45 6.48 0.43
C THR A 122 2.73 7.14 0.94
N GLN A 123 3.49 6.40 1.73
CA GLN A 123 4.79 6.81 2.25
C GLN A 123 5.84 5.75 1.93
N GLN A 124 6.92 6.18 1.29
CA GLN A 124 7.97 5.30 0.79
C GLN A 124 9.33 5.87 1.15
N GLU A 125 10.17 5.04 1.76
CA GLU A 125 11.49 5.45 2.22
C GLU A 125 12.57 4.49 1.72
N ARG A 126 13.67 5.07 1.24
CA ARG A 126 14.93 4.39 0.87
C ARG A 126 14.78 3.34 -0.22
N GLU A 127 13.92 3.63 -1.18
CA GLU A 127 13.72 2.74 -2.32
C GLU A 127 14.78 2.94 -3.40
N LYS A 128 15.01 1.94 -4.27
CA LYS A 128 15.83 2.19 -5.47
C LYS A 128 14.98 2.51 -6.69
N PHE A 129 13.84 1.87 -6.78
CA PHE A 129 12.89 2.03 -7.85
C PHE A 129 11.51 1.99 -7.24
N CYS A 130 10.77 3.08 -7.39
CA CYS A 130 9.37 3.15 -7.04
C CYS A 130 8.52 3.39 -8.28
N LEU A 131 7.38 2.71 -8.34
CA LEU A 131 6.29 3.03 -9.26
C LEU A 131 4.98 3.09 -8.48
N THR A 132 4.31 4.22 -8.58
CA THR A 132 3.00 4.46 -7.97
C THR A 132 1.98 4.83 -9.04
N GLN A 133 0.87 4.11 -9.08
CA GLN A 133 -0.26 4.33 -9.97
C GLN A 133 -1.52 4.47 -9.14
N GLN A 134 -2.20 5.60 -9.31
CA GLN A 134 -3.41 5.95 -8.57
C GLN A 134 -4.49 6.42 -9.53
N GLU A 135 -5.66 5.82 -9.40
CA GLU A 135 -6.80 6.08 -10.28
C GLU A 135 -8.06 6.37 -9.48
N ARG A 136 -8.78 7.42 -9.89
CA ARG A 136 -10.11 7.80 -9.40
C ARG A 136 -10.14 8.11 -7.90
N GLU A 137 -9.10 8.74 -7.41
CA GLU A 137 -9.01 9.11 -6.01
C GLU A 137 -9.65 10.48 -5.73
N LYS A 138 -10.24 10.68 -4.55
CA LYS A 138 -10.69 12.05 -4.19
C LYS A 138 -9.59 12.89 -3.56
N PHE A 139 -8.72 12.24 -2.80
CA PHE A 139 -7.62 12.88 -2.10
C PHE A 139 -6.47 11.88 -2.06
N CYS A 140 -5.35 12.27 -2.64
CA CYS A 140 -4.12 11.52 -2.58
C CYS A 140 -3.01 12.34 -1.92
N LEU A 141 -2.24 11.68 -1.06
CA LEU A 141 -0.97 12.18 -0.56
C LEU A 141 0.13 11.13 -0.73
N THR A 142 1.16 11.47 -1.48
CA THR A 142 2.33 10.62 -1.72
C THR A 142 3.58 11.31 -1.19
N GLN A 143 4.34 10.62 -0.35
CA GLN A 143 5.63 11.07 0.17
C GLN A 143 6.71 10.04 -0.10
N GLN A 144 7.81 10.47 -0.70
CA GLN A 144 8.90 9.60 -1.12
C GLN A 144 10.24 10.21 -0.71
N GLU A 145 11.08 9.42 -0.05
CA GLU A 145 12.40 9.85 0.40
C GLU A 145 13.49 8.86 0.00
N GLY A 146 14.59 9.37 -0.56
CA GLY A 146 15.82 8.61 -0.75
C GLY A 146 15.79 7.65 -1.95
N GLU A 147 14.95 7.95 -2.94
CA GLU A 147 14.81 7.11 -4.12
C GLU A 147 15.91 7.33 -5.16
N LYS A 148 16.13 6.37 -6.07
CA LYS A 148 16.96 6.64 -7.26
C LYS A 148 16.13 6.92 -8.49
N PHE A 149 15.00 6.25 -8.61
CA PHE A 149 14.08 6.35 -9.72
C PHE A 149 12.67 6.29 -9.17
N CYS A 150 11.91 7.34 -9.36
CA CYS A 150 10.49 7.39 -9.05
C CYS A 150 9.68 7.59 -10.34
N LEU A 151 8.58 6.85 -10.46
CA LEU A 151 7.53 7.11 -11.43
C LEU A 151 6.17 7.15 -10.72
N THR A 152 5.49 8.29 -10.82
CA THR A 152 4.15 8.48 -10.26
C THR A 152 3.16 8.84 -11.37
N GLN A 153 2.06 8.11 -11.43
CA GLN A 153 0.94 8.34 -12.36
C GLN A 153 -0.34 8.49 -11.56
N GLN A 154 -1.06 9.59 -11.78
CA GLN A 154 -2.29 9.93 -11.09
C GLN A 154 -3.35 10.32 -12.12
N GLU A 155 -4.52 9.69 -12.06
CA GLU A 155 -5.62 9.92 -13.00
C GLU A 155 -6.96 10.11 -12.26
N GLY A 156 -7.72 11.14 -12.64
CA GLY A 156 -9.08 11.33 -12.16
C GLY A 156 -9.15 11.77 -10.70
N GLU A 157 -8.10 12.45 -10.23
CA GLU A 157 -7.97 12.87 -8.85
C GLU A 157 -8.53 14.27 -8.58
N LYS A 158 -9.20 14.50 -7.44
CA LYS A 158 -9.67 15.86 -7.11
C LYS A 158 -8.60 16.72 -6.42
N CYS A 159 -7.70 16.09 -5.68
CA CYS A 159 -6.71 16.78 -4.87
C CYS A 159 -5.51 15.85 -4.65
N CYS A 160 -4.35 16.29 -5.11
CA CYS A 160 -3.13 15.48 -5.15
C CYS A 160 -2.00 16.27 -4.48
N LEU A 161 -1.33 15.65 -3.53
CA LEU A 161 -0.18 16.21 -2.84
C LEU A 161 0.99 15.24 -2.97
N ALA A 162 2.04 15.62 -3.69
CA ALA A 162 3.25 14.81 -3.82
C ALA A 162 4.44 15.55 -3.21
N GLN A 163 5.19 14.86 -2.36
CA GLN A 163 6.45 15.36 -1.80
C GLN A 163 7.56 14.34 -2.03
N GLN A 164 8.64 14.77 -2.64
CA GLN A 164 9.75 13.92 -3.03
C GLN A 164 11.08 14.52 -2.59
N GLU A 165 11.91 13.73 -1.93
CA GLU A 165 13.22 14.16 -1.45
C GLU A 165 14.32 13.15 -1.80
N GLY A 166 15.46 13.66 -2.28
CA GLY A 166 16.68 12.87 -2.45
C GLY A 166 16.69 11.97 -3.69
N GLU A 167 15.79 12.22 -4.65
CA GLU A 167 15.66 11.42 -5.85
C GLU A 167 16.76 11.74 -6.89
N LYS A 168 17.13 10.76 -7.75
CA LYS A 168 18.01 11.08 -8.89
C LYS A 168 17.22 11.38 -10.16
N LEU A 169 16.15 10.64 -10.37
CA LEU A 169 15.28 10.72 -11.53
C LEU A 169 13.84 10.57 -11.06
N CYS A 170 13.03 11.61 -11.29
CA CYS A 170 11.62 11.61 -11.01
C CYS A 170 10.80 11.84 -12.29
N LEU A 171 9.76 11.03 -12.50
CA LEU A 171 8.74 11.22 -13.52
C LEU A 171 7.36 11.26 -12.85
N THR A 172 6.64 12.36 -13.02
CA THR A 172 5.26 12.50 -12.54
C THR A 172 4.33 12.82 -13.71
N GLN A 173 3.25 12.06 -13.86
CA GLN A 173 2.19 12.27 -14.84
C GLN A 173 0.85 12.37 -14.12
N GLN A 174 0.08 13.37 -14.51
CA GLN A 174 -1.15 13.74 -13.84
C GLN A 174 -2.21 14.09 -14.88
N GLU A 175 -3.37 13.45 -14.77
CA GLU A 175 -4.50 13.62 -15.68
C GLU A 175 -5.78 13.92 -14.91
N GLU A 176 -6.56 14.88 -15.42
CA GLU A 176 -7.89 15.26 -14.88
C GLU A 176 -7.88 15.78 -13.43
N GLU A 177 -6.79 16.40 -12.98
CA GLU A 177 -6.67 16.90 -11.61
C GLU A 177 -7.27 18.29 -11.41
N LYS A 178 -8.01 18.48 -10.31
CA LYS A 178 -8.55 19.83 -9.96
C LYS A 178 -7.60 20.66 -9.11
N PHE A 179 -6.76 20.01 -8.33
CA PHE A 179 -5.83 20.67 -7.43
C PHE A 179 -4.62 19.77 -7.22
N CYS A 180 -3.45 20.28 -7.56
CA CYS A 180 -2.20 19.56 -7.40
C CYS A 180 -1.14 20.44 -6.75
N LEU A 181 -0.44 19.89 -5.76
CA LEU A 181 0.82 20.44 -5.27
C LEU A 181 1.90 19.38 -5.30
N THR A 182 3.00 19.69 -5.98
CA THR A 182 4.21 18.90 -5.99
C THR A 182 5.34 19.68 -5.35
N GLN A 183 6.07 19.05 -4.42
CA GLN A 183 7.30 19.59 -3.84
C GLN A 183 8.42 18.59 -4.04
N GLN A 184 9.54 19.07 -4.57
CA GLN A 184 10.68 18.25 -4.91
C GLN A 184 11.96 18.89 -4.37
N GLU A 185 12.74 18.13 -3.60
CA GLU A 185 14.04 18.56 -3.07
C GLU A 185 15.13 17.54 -3.34
N GLY A 186 16.33 18.01 -3.71
CA GLY A 186 17.50 17.13 -3.89
C GLY A 186 17.58 16.39 -5.23
N GLU A 187 16.75 16.73 -6.21
CA GLU A 187 16.69 16.03 -7.50
C GLU A 187 17.80 16.40 -8.50
N ARG A 188 18.15 15.45 -9.37
CA ARG A 188 19.06 15.69 -10.51
C ARG A 188 18.36 15.86 -11.85
N CYS A 189 17.22 15.21 -12.05
CA CYS A 189 16.40 15.29 -13.26
C CYS A 189 14.93 14.99 -12.91
N CYS A 190 14.05 15.96 -13.17
CA CYS A 190 12.61 15.90 -12.94
C CYS A 190 11.86 16.12 -14.26
N LEU A 191 10.83 15.31 -14.55
CA LEU A 191 9.83 15.63 -15.57
C LEU A 191 8.43 15.49 -14.98
N THR A 192 7.66 16.57 -15.08
CA THR A 192 6.25 16.62 -14.68
C THR A 192 5.39 16.91 -15.89
N GLN A 193 4.39 16.07 -16.15
CA GLN A 193 3.39 16.28 -17.19
C GLN A 193 2.01 16.37 -16.53
N GLN A 194 1.30 17.44 -16.85
CA GLN A 194 -0.10 17.64 -16.45
C GLN A 194 -0.93 17.79 -17.72
N GLU A 195 -1.85 16.86 -17.93
CA GLU A 195 -2.85 16.95 -18.98
C GLU A 195 -4.20 17.32 -18.32
N GLU A 196 -4.56 18.59 -18.45
CA GLU A 196 -5.89 19.06 -18.09
C GLU A 196 -6.80 18.95 -19.33
N GLU A 197 -7.80 18.06 -19.31
CA GLU A 197 -8.94 18.20 -20.23
C GLU A 197 -9.74 19.44 -19.83
N MET A 198 -9.40 20.56 -20.45
CA MET A 198 -10.16 21.81 -20.38
C MET A 198 -11.47 21.65 -21.18
N CYS A 199 -12.59 21.42 -20.48
CA CYS A 199 -13.93 21.63 -21.06
C CYS A 199 -14.20 23.10 -21.36
#